data_AF-A0A2H9P1L8-F1
#
_entry.id   AF-A0A2H9P1L8-F1
#
_cell.length_a   1.000
_cell.length_b   1.000
_cell.length_c   1.000
_cell.angle_alpha   90.00
_cell.angle_beta   90.00
_cell.angle_gamma   90.00
#
_symmetry.space_group_name_H-M   'P 1'
#
loop_
_entity.id
_entity.type
_entity.pdbx_description
1 polymer ?
#
loop_
_entity_poly.entity_id
_entity_poly.type
_entity_poly.pdbx_seq_one_letter_code
_entity_poly.pdbx_strand_id
1 'polypeptide(L)' 'MRSDSCRKCGETLEVNKKCNVCNKANEFFCHKCGLVTVEQIHSQCMLIDSSCKILEIPIHKMK' A
#
# COMPACT_ATOMS: atom_id res chain seq x y z
N MET A 1 -11.55 4.45 -13.84
CA MET A 1 -10.38 3.86 -13.18
C MET A 1 -9.39 4.97 -12.90
N ARG A 2 -9.05 5.25 -11.63
CA ARG A 2 -7.89 6.10 -11.34
C ARG A 2 -6.67 5.20 -11.44
N SER A 3 -5.82 5.44 -12.43
CA SER A 3 -4.52 4.79 -12.51
C SER A 3 -3.62 5.49 -11.50
N ASP A 4 -3.14 4.77 -10.49
CA ASP A 4 -2.14 5.31 -9.57
C ASP A 4 -0.83 5.53 -10.35
N SER A 5 -0.39 6.77 -10.39
CA SER A 5 0.87 7.19 -11.02
C SER A 5 1.93 7.46 -9.95
N CYS A 6 3.18 7.15 -10.28
CA CYS A 6 4.31 7.42 -9.42
C CYS A 6 4.41 8.93 -9.17
N ARG A 7 4.36 9.34 -7.90
CA ARG A 7 4.45 10.76 -7.52
C ARG A 7 5.80 11.41 -7.85
N LYS A 8 6.83 10.60 -8.12
CA LYS A 8 8.18 11.07 -8.48
C LYS A 8 8.37 11.27 -9.98
N CYS A 9 7.87 10.36 -10.81
CA CYS A 9 8.16 10.37 -12.26
C CYS A 9 6.92 10.38 -13.16
N GLY A 10 5.72 10.28 -12.61
CA GLY A 10 4.45 10.28 -13.36
C GLY A 10 4.09 8.97 -14.05
N GLU A 11 5.00 7.99 -14.11
CA GLU A 11 4.73 6.68 -14.72
C GLU A 11 3.66 5.89 -13.97
N THR A 12 3.01 4.96 -14.67
CA THR A 12 2.07 4.01 -14.08
C THR A 12 2.76 3.15 -13.02
N LEU A 13 2.04 2.91 -11.92
CA LEU A 13 2.46 1.98 -10.88
C LEU A 13 1.88 0.59 -11.14
N GLU A 14 2.69 -0.44 -10.94
CA GLU A 14 2.26 -1.85 -11.03
C GLU A 14 1.99 -2.44 -9.66
N VAL A 15 1.07 -3.42 -9.59
CA VAL A 15 0.72 -4.06 -8.31
C VAL A 15 1.91 -4.88 -7.81
N ASN A 16 2.43 -4.52 -6.64
CA ASN A 16 3.51 -5.26 -5.99
C ASN A 16 2.97 -6.29 -4.99
N LYS A 17 1.95 -5.90 -4.21
CA LYS A 17 1.27 -6.79 -3.26
C LYS A 17 -0.24 -6.59 -3.27
N LYS A 18 -0.93 -7.62 -2.80
CA LYS A 18 -2.37 -7.64 -2.60
C LYS A 18 -2.68 -7.88 -1.12
N CYS A 19 -3.78 -7.30 -0.65
CA CYS A 19 -4.32 -7.54 0.66
C CYS A 19 -4.76 -9.01 0.80
N ASN A 20 -4.30 -9.69 1.84
CA ASN A 20 -4.64 -11.10 2.08
C ASN A 20 -6.12 -11.33 2.42
N VAL A 21 -6.85 -10.29 2.83
CA VAL A 21 -8.26 -10.38 3.23
C VAL A 21 -9.19 -10.22 2.02
N CYS A 22 -8.97 -9.20 1.18
CA CYS A 22 -9.88 -8.88 0.07
C CYS A 22 -9.26 -9.03 -1.33
N ASN A 23 -8.00 -9.45 -1.43
CA ASN A 23 -7.24 -9.62 -2.67
C ASN A 23 -7.12 -8.38 -3.56
N LYS A 24 -7.46 -7.20 -3.06
CA LYS A 24 -7.23 -5.92 -3.75
C LYS A 24 -5.79 -5.45 -3.55
N ALA A 25 -5.26 -4.71 -4.50
CA ALA A 25 -3.92 -4.13 -4.39
C ALA A 25 -3.82 -3.25 -3.13
N ASN A 26 -2.74 -3.44 -2.37
CA ASN A 26 -2.41 -2.63 -1.20
C ASN A 26 -1.02 -2.02 -1.30
N GLU A 27 -0.18 -2.46 -2.24
CA GLU A 27 1.16 -1.93 -2.44
C GLU A 27 1.48 -1.94 -3.93
N PHE A 28 2.16 -0.91 -4.40
CA PHE A 28 2.52 -0.73 -5.80
C PHE A 28 4.00 -0.42 -5.98
N PHE A 29 4.53 -0.73 -7.16
CA PHE A 29 5.92 -0.54 -7.53
C PHE A 29 6.05 0.30 -8.80
N CYS A 30 7.06 1.18 -8.81
CA CYS A 30 7.45 1.95 -10.00
C CYS A 30 8.73 1.37 -10.61
N HIS A 31 8.61 0.73 -11.78
CA HIS A 31 9.77 0.17 -12.50
C HIS A 31 10.82 1.22 -12.90
N LYS A 32 10.42 2.46 -13.15
CA LYS A 32 11.33 3.54 -13.56
C LYS A 32 12.12 4.13 -12.38
N CYS A 33 11.48 4.26 -11.21
CA CYS A 33 12.13 4.83 -10.04
C CYS A 33 12.73 3.79 -9.10
N GLY A 34 12.35 2.52 -9.23
CA GLY A 34 12.69 1.47 -8.27
C GLY A 34 12.05 1.68 -6.89
N LEU A 35 10.97 2.47 -6.82
CA LEU A 35 10.31 2.83 -5.56
C LEU A 35 9.06 1.97 -5.35
N VAL A 36 8.87 1.52 -4.11
CA VAL A 36 7.67 0.84 -3.64
C VAL A 36 6.84 1.84 -2.83
N THR A 37 5.53 1.89 -3.06
CA THR A 37 4.61 2.72 -2.27
C THR A 37 4.45 2.16 -0.87
N VAL A 38 4.11 3.01 0.10
CA VAL A 38 3.73 2.53 1.44
C VAL A 38 2.52 1.60 1.34
N GLU A 39 2.58 0.46 2.01
CA GLU A 39 1.48 -0.50 2.08
C GLU A 39 0.22 0.17 2.66
N GLN A 40 -0.89 0.06 1.94
CA GLN A 40 -2.18 0.64 2.28
C GLN A 40 -3.06 -0.38 2.99
N ILE A 41 -3.53 -0.04 4.18
CA ILE A 41 -4.49 -0.88 4.89
C ILE A 41 -5.90 -0.48 4.45
N HIS A 42 -6.67 -1.42 3.90
CA HIS A 42 -8.09 -1.18 3.65
C HIS A 42 -8.81 -1.18 4.99
N SER A 43 -9.47 -0.07 5.34
CA SER A 43 -10.15 0.10 6.63
C SER A 43 -11.11 -1.05 6.96
N GLN A 44 -11.82 -1.57 5.96
CA GLN A 44 -12.71 -2.73 6.12
C GLN A 44 -11.95 -4.05 6.39
N CYS A 45 -10.71 -4.18 5.92
CA CYS A 45 -9.87 -5.36 6.15
C CYS A 45 -9.13 -5.30 7.50
N MET A 46 -8.87 -4.11 8.03
CA MET A 46 -8.20 -3.90 9.32
C MET A 46 -8.92 -4.62 10.48
N LEU A 47 -10.25 -4.60 10.48
CA LEU A 47 -11.08 -5.24 11.51
C LEU A 47 -11.02 -6.77 11.45
N ILE A 48 -10.70 -7.34 10.29
CA ILE A 48 -10.63 -8.80 10.07
C ILE A 48 -9.22 -9.30 10.41
N ASP A 49 -8.21 -8.53 10.03
CA ASP A 49 -6.80 -8.79 10.32
C ASP A 49 -6.47 -8.69 11.81
N SER A 50 -7.31 -8.02 12.61
CA SER A 50 -7.17 -7.86 14.07
C SER A 50 -7.16 -9.17 14.88
N SER A 51 -7.37 -10.33 14.23
CA SER A 51 -7.14 -11.66 14.82
C SER A 51 -5.65 -12.07 14.81
N CYS A 52 -4.80 -11.35 14.07
CA CYS A 52 -3.39 -11.64 13.84
C CYS A 52 -2.54 -10.37 14.03
N LYS A 53 -1.92 -10.24 15.22
CA LYS A 53 -0.78 -9.36 15.58
C LYS A 53 -0.76 -7.98 14.90
N ILE A 54 -1.24 -6.99 15.64
CA ILE A 54 -0.97 -5.56 15.42
C ILE A 54 0.53 -5.38 15.17
N LEU A 55 0.93 -5.15 13.91
CA LEU A 55 2.24 -4.59 13.64
C LEU A 55 2.13 -3.11 14.01
N GLU A 56 2.74 -2.78 15.14
CA GLU A 56 2.94 -1.41 15.58
C GLU A 56 3.71 -0.66 14.50
N ILE A 57 3.01 0.06 13.62
CA ILE A 57 3.65 1.01 12.72
C ILE A 57 3.87 2.27 13.55
N PRO A 58 5.11 2.64 13.90
CA PRO A 58 5.36 3.92 14.55
C PRO A 58 4.93 5.02 13.59
N ILE A 59 3.86 5.72 13.95
CA ILE A 59 3.44 6.96 13.30
C ILE A 59 4.56 7.96 13.61
N HIS A 60 5.57 8.00 12.75
CA HIS A 60 6.53 9.09 12.75
C HIS A 60 5.75 10.37 12.46
N LYS A 61 5.53 11.15 13.52
CA LYS A 61 5.09 12.54 13.42
C LYS A 61 6.01 13.27 12.44
N MET A 62 5.43 13.89 11.43
CA MET A 62 6.05 15.02 10.77
C MET A 62 5.16 16.25 10.92
N LYS A 63 5.63 17.09 11.85
CA LYS A 63 5.33 18.49 12.17
C LYS A 63 3.91 18.86 12.60
#